data_AF-A0A258RXK7-F1
#
_entry.id   AF-A0A258RXK7-F1
#
_cell.length_a   1.000
_cell.length_b   1.000
_cell.length_c   1.000
_cell.angle_alpha   90.00
_cell.angle_beta   90.00
_cell.angle_gamma   90.00
#
_symmetry.space_group_name_H-M   'P 1'
#
loop_
_entity.id
_entity.type
_entity.pdbx_description
1 polymer ?
#
loop_
_entity_poly.entity_id
_entity_poly.type
_entity_poly.pdbx_seq_one_letter_code
_entity_poly.pdbx_strand_id
1 'polypeptide(L)'
;MTSFLKKIGFTSADGSPSDLYKRFRNPAQSGRAVASAIRNAYAPLYLRNEFMDTLSEEALLGLVTEETGQAHDSGPVKLVCACIKHLKTFADFSRLSEPISSDSPSTSSNYLPARSPTETPISQQAFGLNLGYTINLNLPATSDPEVFNAIFKSLKEHLLRPSDA
;
A
#
# COMPACT_ATOMS: atom_id res chain seq x y z
N MET A 1 -9.07 -5.97 24.39
CA MET A 1 -8.38 -7.05 23.64
C MET A 1 -8.53 -6.99 22.12
N THR A 2 -9.48 -6.22 21.55
CA THR A 2 -9.73 -6.20 20.09
C THR A 2 -8.86 -5.23 19.29
N SER A 3 -8.08 -4.33 19.91
CA SER A 3 -7.34 -3.28 19.19
C SER A 3 -6.24 -3.83 18.29
N PHE A 4 -5.52 -4.88 18.72
CA PHE A 4 -4.47 -5.49 17.92
C PHE A 4 -5.03 -6.25 16.72
N LEU A 5 -6.12 -7.01 16.90
CA LEU A 5 -6.77 -7.73 15.80
C LEU A 5 -7.30 -6.75 14.73
N LYS A 6 -7.78 -5.58 15.16
CA LYS A 6 -8.14 -4.48 14.25
C LYS A 6 -6.92 -3.93 13.52
N LYS A 7 -5.81 -3.68 14.23
CA LYS A 7 -4.55 -3.18 13.66
C LYS A 7 -4.00 -4.10 12.56
N ILE A 8 -4.07 -5.41 12.75
CA ILE A 8 -3.60 -6.40 11.76
C ILE A 8 -4.62 -6.73 10.66
N GLY A 9 -5.82 -6.14 10.71
CA GLY A 9 -6.86 -6.33 9.70
C GLY A 9 -7.62 -7.65 9.80
N PHE A 10 -7.58 -8.34 10.94
CA PHE A 10 -8.36 -9.56 11.19
C PHE A 10 -9.82 -9.26 11.55
N THR A 11 -10.09 -8.05 12.05
CA THR A 11 -11.44 -7.60 12.36
C THR A 11 -11.70 -6.23 11.75
N SER A 12 -12.95 -6.01 11.37
CA SER A 12 -13.47 -4.72 10.93
C SER A 12 -13.62 -3.75 12.10
N ALA A 13 -13.91 -2.48 11.79
CA ALA A 13 -14.09 -1.43 12.80
C ALA A 13 -15.18 -1.75 13.84
N ASP A 14 -16.23 -2.44 13.40
CA ASP A 14 -17.36 -2.97 14.18
C ASP A 14 -17.02 -4.21 15.03
N GLY A 15 -15.83 -4.81 14.83
CA GLY A 15 -15.41 -6.04 15.51
C GLY A 15 -15.81 -7.33 14.78
N SER A 16 -16.47 -7.23 13.62
CA SER A 16 -16.81 -8.40 12.80
C SER A 16 -15.56 -9.01 12.16
N PRO A 17 -15.50 -10.34 11.95
CA PRO A 17 -14.36 -11.01 11.32
C PRO A 17 -14.19 -10.56 9.86
N SER A 18 -12.96 -10.17 9.48
CA SER A 18 -12.63 -9.78 8.11
C SER A 18 -12.47 -10.98 7.17
N ASP A 19 -12.41 -10.73 5.86
CA ASP A 19 -12.09 -11.77 4.88
C ASP A 19 -10.69 -12.38 5.13
N LEU A 20 -9.74 -11.54 5.55
CA LEU A 20 -8.40 -11.97 5.91
C LEU A 20 -8.44 -12.98 7.08
N TYR A 21 -9.29 -12.74 8.09
CA TYR A 21 -9.51 -13.70 9.16
C TYR A 21 -10.15 -15.01 8.68
N LYS A 22 -11.10 -14.96 7.74
CA LYS A 22 -11.69 -16.17 7.15
C LYS A 22 -10.62 -17.01 6.43
N ARG A 23 -9.74 -16.37 5.66
CA ARG A 23 -8.59 -17.04 5.01
C ARG A 23 -7.62 -17.62 6.04
N PHE A 24 -7.39 -16.92 7.15
CA PHE A 24 -6.57 -17.42 8.26
C PHE A 24 -7.12 -18.74 8.84
N ARG A 25 -8.43 -18.93 8.88
CA ARG A 25 -9.04 -20.19 9.37
C ARG A 25 -8.82 -21.38 8.44
N ASN A 26 -8.46 -21.17 7.18
CA ASN A 26 -8.14 -22.24 6.25
C ASN A 26 -6.66 -22.61 6.40
N PRO A 27 -6.30 -23.84 6.84
CA PRO A 27 -4.90 -24.23 7.05
C PRO A 27 -4.01 -24.11 5.81
N ALA A 28 -4.58 -24.21 4.60
CA ALA A 28 -3.82 -24.08 3.35
C ALA A 28 -3.50 -22.62 2.99
N GLN A 29 -4.28 -21.66 3.50
CA GLN A 29 -4.12 -20.23 3.22
C GLN A 29 -3.71 -19.42 4.46
N SER A 30 -3.64 -20.06 5.63
CA SER A 30 -3.42 -19.41 6.91
C SER A 30 -2.11 -18.64 6.94
N GLY A 31 -1.03 -19.25 6.45
CA GLY A 31 0.28 -18.61 6.38
C GLY A 31 0.31 -17.36 5.51
N ARG A 32 -0.36 -17.42 4.36
CA ARG A 32 -0.48 -16.30 3.41
C ARG A 32 -1.32 -15.17 3.99
N ALA A 33 -2.38 -15.52 4.71
CA ALA A 33 -3.21 -14.55 5.40
C ALA A 33 -2.41 -13.79 6.47
N VAL A 34 -1.60 -14.49 7.29
CA VAL A 34 -0.74 -13.84 8.29
C VAL A 34 0.31 -12.96 7.62
N ALA A 35 0.95 -13.43 6.55
CA ALA A 35 1.93 -12.62 5.81
C ALA A 35 1.31 -11.31 5.28
N SER A 36 0.11 -11.37 4.71
CA SER A 36 -0.64 -10.18 4.29
C SER A 36 -0.97 -9.26 5.46
N ALA A 37 -1.36 -9.81 6.61
CA ALA A 37 -1.64 -9.01 7.81
C ALA A 37 -0.40 -8.32 8.37
N ILE A 38 0.78 -8.97 8.36
CA ILE A 38 2.05 -8.34 8.76
C ILE A 38 2.35 -7.15 7.85
N ARG A 39 2.24 -7.33 6.52
CA ARG A 39 2.45 -6.25 5.54
C ARG A 39 1.52 -5.07 5.75
N ASN A 40 0.26 -5.32 6.06
CA ASN A 40 -0.73 -4.27 6.31
C ASN A 40 -0.48 -3.56 7.66
N ALA A 41 -0.23 -4.32 8.73
CA ALA A 41 -0.08 -3.78 10.08
C ALA A 41 1.20 -2.94 10.26
N TYR A 42 2.27 -3.36 9.58
CA TYR A 42 3.60 -2.78 9.65
C TYR A 42 4.02 -2.16 8.32
N ALA A 43 3.06 -1.67 7.55
CA ALA A 43 3.31 -1.00 6.26
C ALA A 43 4.41 0.08 6.33
N PRO A 44 4.49 0.93 7.39
CA PRO A 44 5.59 1.89 7.51
C PRO A 44 6.99 1.23 7.54
N LEU A 45 7.14 0.10 8.25
CA LEU A 45 8.42 -0.61 8.30
C LEU A 45 8.82 -1.14 6.91
N TYR A 46 7.84 -1.60 6.12
CA TYR A 46 8.06 -2.06 4.76
C TYR A 46 8.39 -0.94 3.77
N LEU A 47 7.95 0.30 4.02
CA LEU A 47 8.33 1.47 3.22
C LEU A 47 9.82 1.79 3.36
N ARG A 48 10.37 1.64 4.56
CA ARG A 48 11.82 1.80 4.80
C ARG A 48 12.64 0.60 4.33
N ASN A 49 12.12 -0.61 4.47
CA ASN A 49 12.81 -1.83 4.04
C ASN A 49 11.85 -2.85 3.44
N GLU A 50 11.90 -3.03 2.11
CA GLU A 50 11.07 -3.99 1.38
C GLU A 50 11.26 -5.43 1.89
N PHE A 51 12.46 -5.75 2.38
CA PHE A 51 12.86 -7.08 2.84
C PHE A 51 12.79 -7.23 4.37
N MET A 52 11.84 -6.53 5.02
CA MET A 52 11.68 -6.60 6.48
C MET A 52 11.50 -8.04 7.00
N ASP A 53 10.84 -8.89 6.22
CA ASP A 53 10.64 -10.31 6.55
C ASP A 53 11.94 -11.14 6.59
N THR A 54 13.04 -10.70 5.97
CA THR A 54 14.33 -11.42 6.00
C THR A 54 15.35 -10.81 6.96
N LEU A 55 15.02 -9.70 7.63
CA LEU A 55 15.95 -9.02 8.54
C LEU A 55 16.30 -9.86 9.78
N SER A 56 17.53 -9.65 10.26
CA SER A 56 17.97 -10.12 11.58
C SER A 56 17.24 -9.37 12.70
N GLU A 57 17.27 -9.92 13.92
CA GLU A 57 16.61 -9.32 15.07
C GLU A 57 17.19 -7.94 15.43
N GLU A 58 18.51 -7.78 15.32
CA GLU A 58 19.20 -6.51 15.55
C GLU A 58 18.84 -5.45 14.50
N ALA A 59 18.79 -5.84 13.22
CA ALA A 59 18.43 -4.93 12.15
C ALA A 59 16.95 -4.55 12.21
N LEU A 60 16.07 -5.47 12.61
CA LEU A 60 14.66 -5.18 12.88
C LEU A 60 14.50 -4.20 14.05
N LEU A 61 15.28 -4.37 15.12
CA LEU A 61 15.29 -3.45 16.26
C LEU A 61 15.69 -2.04 15.82
N GLY A 62 16.77 -1.92 15.01
CA GLY A 62 17.20 -0.64 14.44
C GLY A 62 16.12 0.01 13.59
N LEU A 63 15.48 -0.74 12.71
CA LEU A 63 14.41 -0.26 11.84
C LEU A 63 13.19 0.24 12.63
N VAL A 64 12.76 -0.50 13.65
CA VAL A 64 11.63 -0.09 14.51
C VAL A 64 12.00 1.14 15.34
N THR A 65 13.24 1.24 15.81
CA THR A 65 13.77 2.41 16.54
C THR A 65 13.72 3.65 15.63
N GLU A 66 14.15 3.52 14.37
CA GLU A 66 14.15 4.61 13.38
C GLU A 66 12.73 5.08 12.99
N GLU A 67 11.79 4.15 12.91
CA GLU A 67 10.38 4.41 12.60
C GLU A 67 9.62 5.03 13.77
N THR A 68 9.89 4.57 14.99
CA THR A 68 9.20 5.05 16.19
C THR A 68 9.84 6.26 16.83
N GLY A 69 11.12 6.54 16.53
CA GLY A 69 11.93 7.57 17.17
C GLY A 69 12.21 7.32 18.65
N GLN A 70 11.89 6.13 19.17
CA GLN A 70 12.14 5.76 20.56
C GLN A 70 13.53 5.13 20.73
N ALA A 71 14.03 5.04 21.96
CA ALA A 71 15.30 4.38 22.23
C ALA A 71 15.20 2.86 21.98
N HIS A 72 16.30 2.26 21.53
CA HIS A 72 16.41 0.83 21.20
C HIS A 72 16.14 -0.09 22.41
N ASP A 73 16.33 0.41 23.63
CA ASP A 73 16.11 -0.30 24.88
C ASP A 73 14.69 -0.12 25.43
N SER A 74 13.87 0.73 24.80
CA SER A 74 12.51 1.02 25.23
C SER A 74 11.61 -0.23 25.18
N GLY A 75 10.72 -0.34 26.17
CA GLY A 75 9.75 -1.43 26.26
C GLY A 75 8.89 -1.58 25.00
N PRO A 76 8.32 -0.50 24.43
CA PRO A 76 7.50 -0.59 23.22
C PRO A 76 8.24 -1.15 22.00
N VAL A 77 9.48 -0.72 21.75
CA VAL A 77 10.28 -1.20 20.62
C VAL A 77 10.54 -2.71 20.73
N LYS A 78 10.93 -3.18 21.91
CA LYS A 78 11.15 -4.61 22.19
C LYS A 78 9.87 -5.42 21.99
N LEU A 79 8.73 -4.93 22.46
CA LEU A 79 7.44 -5.59 22.29
C LEU A 79 7.02 -5.68 20.82
N VAL A 80 7.22 -4.61 20.05
CA VAL A 80 6.94 -4.61 18.60
C VAL A 80 7.79 -5.68 17.89
N CYS A 81 9.10 -5.73 18.17
CA CYS A 81 9.99 -6.73 17.59
C CYS A 81 9.56 -8.16 17.98
N ALA A 82 9.22 -8.39 19.24
CA ALA A 82 8.73 -9.67 19.73
C ALA A 82 7.41 -10.10 19.07
N CYS A 83 6.49 -9.16 18.85
CA CYS A 83 5.24 -9.40 18.13
C CYS A 83 5.51 -9.79 16.67
N ILE A 84 6.33 -9.03 15.95
CA ILE A 84 6.69 -9.34 14.55
C ILE A 84 7.32 -10.73 14.46
N LYS A 85 8.25 -11.06 15.37
CA LYS A 85 8.90 -12.38 15.45
C LYS A 85 7.89 -13.50 15.64
N HIS A 86 6.91 -13.34 16.53
CA HIS A 86 5.83 -14.32 16.71
C HIS A 86 4.91 -14.41 15.49
N LEU A 87 4.55 -13.30 14.85
CA LEU A 87 3.70 -13.36 13.66
C LEU A 87 4.43 -14.07 12.50
N LYS A 88 5.75 -13.87 12.37
CA LYS A 88 6.58 -14.55 11.35
C LYS A 88 6.56 -16.08 11.48
N THR A 89 6.40 -16.66 12.67
CA THR A 89 6.33 -18.12 12.82
C THR A 89 5.09 -18.74 12.18
N PHE A 90 4.04 -17.95 11.98
CA PHE A 90 2.81 -18.37 11.33
C PHE A 90 2.70 -17.89 9.89
N ALA A 91 3.63 -17.05 9.41
CA ALA A 91 3.55 -16.42 8.11
C ALA A 91 4.27 -17.22 7.04
N ASP A 92 3.67 -17.30 5.86
CA ASP A 92 4.30 -17.82 4.65
C ASP A 92 4.44 -16.68 3.64
N PHE A 93 5.69 -16.26 3.40
CA PHE A 93 6.06 -15.20 2.47
C PHE A 93 6.45 -15.74 1.08
N SER A 94 6.28 -17.04 0.83
CA SER A 94 6.58 -17.65 -0.47
C SER A 94 5.77 -16.96 -1.58
N ARG A 95 6.48 -16.38 -2.57
CA ARG A 95 5.85 -15.86 -3.79
C ARG A 95 5.46 -17.04 -4.69
N LEU A 96 4.29 -17.60 -4.46
CA LEU A 96 3.61 -18.37 -5.50
C LEU A 96 2.85 -17.40 -6.40
N SER A 97 3.23 -17.39 -7.68
CA SER A 97 2.49 -16.78 -8.77
C SER A 97 1.04 -17.26 -8.71
N GLU A 98 0.08 -16.37 -8.44
CA GLU A 98 -1.32 -16.73 -8.66
C GLU A 98 -1.68 -16.53 -10.13
N PRO A 99 -2.39 -17.49 -10.73
CA PRO A 99 -3.61 -17.18 -11.43
C PRO A 99 -4.83 -17.50 -10.56
N ILE A 100 -5.88 -16.69 -10.74
CA ILE A 100 -7.33 -16.90 -10.50
C ILE A 100 -7.81 -17.16 -9.06
N SER A 101 -8.98 -16.72 -8.59
CA SER A 101 -10.05 -15.75 -8.92
C SER A 101 -11.16 -15.98 -7.86
N SER A 102 -12.10 -15.03 -7.74
CA SER A 102 -13.34 -15.03 -6.91
C SER A 102 -13.13 -14.60 -5.45
N ASP A 103 -13.88 -13.67 -4.86
CA ASP A 103 -15.16 -13.07 -5.24
C ASP A 103 -15.24 -11.69 -4.55
N SER A 104 -15.51 -10.63 -5.31
CA SER A 104 -15.82 -9.31 -4.76
C SER A 104 -17.27 -9.01 -5.13
N PRO A 105 -18.21 -8.96 -4.17
CA PRO A 105 -19.55 -8.51 -4.48
C PRO A 105 -19.50 -7.01 -4.72
N SER A 106 -19.71 -6.66 -5.98
CA SER A 106 -20.02 -5.31 -6.40
C SER A 106 -21.41 -4.93 -5.88
N THR A 107 -21.52 -3.78 -5.21
CA THR A 107 -22.79 -3.05 -5.08
C THR A 107 -22.71 -1.78 -5.92
N SER A 108 -23.57 -1.74 -6.92
CA SER A 108 -23.72 -0.75 -7.97
C SER A 108 -24.43 0.52 -7.51
N SER A 109 -24.14 1.67 -8.17
CA SER A 109 -25.18 2.40 -8.92
C SER A 109 -24.61 3.44 -9.90
N ASN A 110 -25.00 3.28 -11.17
CA ASN A 110 -25.25 4.21 -12.30
C ASN A 110 -24.42 5.50 -12.44
N TYR A 111 -23.88 5.85 -13.63
CA TYR A 111 -24.57 5.91 -14.93
C TYR A 111 -23.63 5.60 -16.13
N LEU A 112 -24.21 4.94 -17.15
CA LEU A 112 -23.74 4.81 -18.56
C LEU A 112 -24.29 6.01 -19.39
N PRO A 113 -23.93 6.25 -20.69
CA PRO A 113 -23.30 5.30 -21.62
C PRO A 113 -22.21 5.84 -22.61
N ALA A 114 -21.53 4.85 -23.20
CA ALA A 114 -21.07 4.75 -24.60
C ALA A 114 -20.11 5.80 -25.19
N ARG A 115 -18.91 5.34 -25.57
CA ARG A 115 -18.46 5.21 -26.98
C ARG A 115 -17.05 4.58 -27.06
N SER A 116 -16.96 3.35 -27.53
CA SER A 116 -15.84 2.86 -28.36
C SER A 116 -16.07 3.35 -29.81
N PRO A 117 -15.08 3.39 -30.73
CA PRO A 117 -13.85 2.60 -30.80
C PRO A 117 -12.57 3.45 -31.06
N THR A 118 -11.36 2.92 -30.93
CA THR A 118 -10.59 2.44 -32.09
C THR A 118 -9.32 1.75 -31.58
N GLU A 119 -9.11 0.52 -32.06
CA GLU A 119 -7.86 -0.24 -31.95
C GLU A 119 -6.71 0.42 -32.71
N THR A 120 -5.49 0.31 -32.15
CA THR A 120 -4.24 -0.20 -32.76
C THR A 120 -3.01 0.48 -32.13
N PRO A 121 -1.79 -0.10 -32.25
CA PRO A 121 -1.41 -1.48 -32.03
C PRO A 121 -0.28 -1.58 -30.97
N ILE A 122 0.02 -2.80 -30.57
CA ILE A 122 1.16 -3.15 -29.72
C ILE A 122 2.47 -2.93 -30.48
N SER A 123 3.50 -2.48 -29.75
CA SER A 123 4.95 -2.44 -30.03
C SER A 123 5.45 -0.98 -30.02
N GLN A 124 6.35 -0.57 -29.15
CA GLN A 124 7.64 -1.17 -28.86
C GLN A 124 8.03 -0.96 -27.39
N GLN A 125 8.73 -1.94 -26.83
CA GLN A 125 9.48 -1.79 -25.58
C GLN A 125 10.51 -0.67 -25.73
N ALA A 126 10.16 0.53 -25.26
CA ALA A 126 11.14 1.45 -24.72
C ALA A 126 11.11 1.27 -23.21
N PHE A 127 12.25 0.95 -22.60
CA PHE A 127 12.46 1.13 -21.17
C PHE A 127 12.37 2.64 -20.87
N GLY A 128 11.16 3.19 -20.88
CA GLY A 128 10.88 4.51 -20.37
C GLY A 128 10.74 4.39 -18.86
N LEU A 129 11.62 5.05 -18.10
CA LEU A 129 11.35 5.34 -16.71
C LEU A 129 10.01 6.12 -16.67
N ASN A 130 8.92 5.43 -16.38
CA ASN A 130 7.63 6.08 -16.13
C ASN A 130 7.69 6.69 -14.74
N LEU A 131 8.26 7.89 -14.67
CA LEU A 131 8.49 8.59 -13.42
C LEU A 131 7.20 9.32 -13.03
N GLY A 132 6.37 8.61 -12.25
CA GLY A 132 5.15 9.17 -11.66
C GLY A 132 5.53 10.12 -10.53
N TYR A 133 5.44 11.43 -10.77
CA TYR A 133 5.65 12.44 -9.75
C TYR A 133 4.33 12.94 -9.18
N THR A 134 4.21 12.94 -7.85
CA THR A 134 3.10 13.59 -7.13
C THR A 134 3.53 15.00 -6.73
N ILE A 135 2.92 16.01 -7.37
CA ILE A 135 3.21 17.42 -7.07
C ILE A 135 2.05 17.99 -6.25
N ASN A 136 2.35 18.46 -5.03
CA ASN A 136 1.38 19.18 -4.20
C ASN A 136 1.56 20.69 -4.37
N LEU A 137 0.56 21.36 -4.95
CA LEU A 137 0.55 22.82 -5.10
C LEU A 137 -0.34 23.46 -4.04
N ASN A 138 0.23 24.43 -3.29
CA ASN A 138 -0.56 25.30 -2.42
C ASN A 138 -0.90 26.58 -3.19
N LEU A 139 -2.15 26.71 -3.64
CA LEU A 139 -2.60 27.89 -4.36
C LEU A 139 -2.93 29.01 -3.36
N PRO A 140 -2.50 30.25 -3.60
CA PRO A 140 -2.86 31.37 -2.75
C PRO A 140 -4.38 31.58 -2.79
N ALA A 141 -4.95 32.04 -1.69
CA ALA A 141 -6.36 32.45 -1.64
C ALA A 141 -6.53 33.72 -2.48
N THR A 142 -6.86 33.55 -3.76
CA THR A 142 -7.21 34.64 -4.69
C THR A 142 -8.67 34.50 -5.09
N SER A 143 -9.37 35.63 -5.20
CA SER A 143 -10.77 35.69 -5.62
C SER A 143 -10.93 35.85 -7.14
N ASP A 144 -9.81 36.01 -7.86
CA ASP A 144 -9.80 36.24 -9.31
C ASP A 144 -9.65 34.92 -10.10
N PRO A 145 -10.66 34.49 -10.87
CA PRO A 145 -10.60 33.27 -11.67
C PRO A 145 -9.56 33.31 -12.80
N GLU A 146 -9.18 34.50 -13.29
CA GLU A 146 -8.18 34.62 -14.37
C GLU A 146 -6.78 34.20 -13.91
N VAL A 147 -6.45 34.39 -12.63
CA VAL A 147 -5.18 33.98 -12.04
C VAL A 147 -5.04 32.45 -12.03
N PHE A 148 -6.11 31.73 -11.67
CA PHE A 148 -6.12 30.26 -11.73
C PHE A 148 -5.96 29.75 -13.17
N ASN A 149 -6.66 30.36 -14.12
CA ASN A 149 -6.55 30.00 -15.53
C ASN A 149 -5.12 30.20 -16.08
N ALA A 150 -4.44 31.28 -15.72
CA ALA A 150 -3.06 31.53 -16.11
C ALA A 150 -2.08 30.50 -15.52
N ILE A 151 -2.28 30.09 -14.26
CA ILE A 151 -1.46 29.07 -13.60
C ILE A 151 -1.63 27.71 -14.28
N PHE A 152 -2.87 27.26 -14.51
CA PHE A 152 -3.11 25.96 -15.14
C PHE A 152 -2.67 25.92 -16.60
N LYS A 153 -2.80 27.04 -17.33
CA LYS A 153 -2.28 27.15 -18.70
C LYS A 153 -0.75 27.00 -18.71
N SER A 154 -0.05 27.69 -17.81
CA SER A 154 1.40 27.56 -17.65
C SER A 154 1.84 26.14 -17.27
N LEU A 155 1.13 25.48 -16.34
CA LEU A 155 1.44 24.11 -15.92
C LEU A 155 1.27 23.11 -17.07
N LYS A 156 0.18 23.21 -17.82
CA LYS A 156 -0.05 22.36 -19.01
C LYS A 156 1.05 22.57 -20.05
N GLU A 157 1.48 23.82 -20.21
CA GLU A 157 2.50 24.19 -21.17
C GLU A 157 3.90 23.70 -20.80
N HIS A 158 4.25 23.61 -19.52
CA HIS A 158 5.61 23.24 -19.10
C HIS A 158 5.77 21.82 -18.54
N LEU A 159 4.71 21.20 -18.01
CA LEU A 159 4.81 19.90 -17.33
C LEU A 159 4.15 18.74 -18.09
N LEU A 160 3.22 19.03 -19.01
CA LEU A 160 2.41 18.00 -19.69
C LEU A 160 2.71 17.89 -21.19
N ARG A 161 3.76 18.57 -21.69
CA ARG A 161 4.20 18.40 -23.08
C ARG A 161 4.97 17.07 -23.23
N PRO A 162 4.70 16.28 -24.29
CA PRO A 162 5.42 15.04 -24.57
C PRO A 162 6.83 15.26 -25.18
N SER A 163 7.40 16.47 -25.07
CA SER A 163 8.60 16.88 -25.79
C SER A 163 9.85 16.88 -24.90
N ASP A 164 10.10 15.76 -24.22
CA ASP A 164 11.42 15.40 -23.68
C ASP A 164 11.53 13.87 -23.61
N ALA A 165 11.26 13.24 -24.76
CA ALA A 165 11.61 11.86 -25.07
C ALA A 165 12.48 11.86 -26.33
#